data_AF-A0AAE0WGZ0-F1
#
_entry.id   AF-A0AAE0WGZ0-F1
#
_cell.length_a   1.000
_cell.length_b   1.000
_cell.length_c   1.000
_cell.angle_alpha   90.00
_cell.angle_beta   90.00
_cell.angle_gamma   90.00
#
_symmetry.space_group_name_H-M   'P 1'
#
loop_
_entity.id
_entity.type
_entity.pdbx_description
1 polymer ?
#
loop_
_entity_poly.entity_id
_entity_poly.type
_entity_poly.pdbx_seq_one_letter_code
_entity_poly.pdbx_strand_id
1 'polypeptide(L)'
;MQLSEAHIAGVGIAEHQSSSSLQSLAISASIKALIDAGVTYSDLDSLVLGSCQDRPIPRSALQALGQEGAPIYEADNDSALSTAFACIRSRSSNCSLVLGLDRTNGQGNVVVATIVVSNHFLTSHAYLKDQAISVLGSSLSSKASQDASAILRRTIESALRQARLGSKDLQVVQAQNVTKDTAVGKALAANHVIPPLGQPTAELDGLMGTGASVETSVGETGLLALVDLVYRLRGWSHAPNKPVPLTQPQHVLHYTLTPSSTSSVLILGRSDGKPAPLWNAVKSIRDGRERLGYNPAMENRGVTTEDLEAVIGRKGGMLAEAKQLSLPAKGGDRAALARL
;
A
#
# COMPACT_ATOMS: atom_id res chain seq x y z
N MET A 1 -10.14 21.73 16.00
CA MET A 1 -10.37 21.31 14.60
C MET A 1 -9.89 19.88 14.45
N GLN A 2 -10.75 18.93 14.06
CA GLN A 2 -10.28 17.60 13.66
C GLN A 2 -9.67 17.69 12.25
N LEU A 3 -8.46 17.15 12.09
CA LEU A 3 -7.89 16.81 10.79
C LEU A 3 -8.78 15.73 10.12
N SER A 4 -8.80 15.67 8.79
CA SER A 4 -9.43 14.50 8.16
C SER A 4 -8.57 13.27 8.43
N GLU A 5 -9.19 12.16 8.83
CA GLU A 5 -8.54 10.86 8.73
C GLU A 5 -8.30 10.51 7.25
N ALA A 6 -7.29 9.67 7.02
CA ALA A 6 -6.83 9.23 5.71
C ALA A 6 -6.78 7.70 5.71
N HIS A 7 -7.37 7.10 4.68
CA HIS A 7 -7.62 5.65 4.62
C HIS A 7 -7.11 5.10 3.29
N ILE A 8 -6.42 3.97 3.30
CA ILE A 8 -6.08 3.22 2.08
C ILE A 8 -7.34 2.46 1.64
N ALA A 9 -7.99 2.94 0.59
CA ALA A 9 -9.19 2.35 0.00
C ALA A 9 -8.86 1.27 -1.03
N GLY A 10 -7.76 1.43 -1.78
CA GLY A 10 -7.36 0.54 -2.86
C GLY A 10 -5.85 0.32 -2.92
N VAL A 11 -5.40 -0.86 -3.34
CA VAL A 11 -3.99 -1.19 -3.60
C VAL A 11 -3.84 -2.02 -4.87
N GLY A 12 -2.71 -1.87 -5.55
CA GLY A 12 -2.41 -2.59 -6.79
C GLY A 12 -0.92 -2.81 -6.97
N ILE A 13 -0.54 -3.99 -7.49
CA ILE A 13 0.85 -4.36 -7.76
C ILE A 13 0.98 -4.74 -9.24
N ALA A 14 2.01 -4.21 -9.91
CA ALA A 14 2.47 -4.71 -11.21
C ALA A 14 3.96 -5.05 -11.13
N GLU A 15 4.33 -6.24 -11.58
CA GLU A 15 5.69 -6.78 -11.52
C GLU A 15 6.22 -7.05 -12.94
N HIS A 16 7.51 -6.80 -13.16
CA HIS A 16 8.14 -6.90 -14.46
C HIS A 16 8.26 -8.35 -14.95
N GLN A 17 7.34 -8.76 -15.83
CA GLN A 17 7.64 -9.80 -16.82
C GLN A 17 8.58 -9.21 -17.89
N SER A 18 9.47 -10.04 -18.45
CA SER A 18 10.79 -9.67 -19.03
C SER A 18 10.84 -8.70 -20.23
N SER A 19 9.72 -8.13 -20.66
CA SER A 19 9.61 -7.09 -21.69
C SER A 19 8.83 -5.84 -21.23
N SER A 20 8.35 -5.80 -19.99
CA SER A 20 7.40 -4.79 -19.51
C SER A 20 8.05 -3.42 -19.26
N SER A 21 7.55 -2.38 -19.91
CA SER A 21 7.99 -1.00 -19.68
C SER A 21 7.50 -0.47 -18.33
N LEU A 22 8.23 0.48 -17.73
CA LEU A 22 7.85 1.06 -16.44
C LEU A 22 6.51 1.82 -16.52
N GLN A 23 6.17 2.35 -17.70
CA GLN A 23 4.85 2.93 -18.00
C GLN A 23 3.74 1.87 -17.98
N SER A 24 3.93 0.71 -18.61
CA SER A 24 2.89 -0.35 -18.63
C SER A 24 2.67 -0.96 -17.25
N LEU A 25 3.73 -1.07 -16.43
CA LEU A 25 3.61 -1.47 -15.03
C LEU A 25 2.84 -0.43 -14.20
N ALA A 26 3.13 0.86 -14.37
CA ALA A 26 2.40 1.92 -13.67
C ALA A 26 0.91 1.97 -14.05
N ILE A 27 0.57 1.77 -15.32
CA ILE A 27 -0.82 1.63 -15.79
C ILE A 27 -1.49 0.41 -15.15
N SER A 28 -0.84 -0.77 -15.21
CA SER A 28 -1.35 -2.02 -14.63
C SER A 28 -1.59 -1.93 -13.11
N ALA A 29 -0.66 -1.31 -12.36
CA ALA A 29 -0.82 -1.07 -10.94
C ALA A 29 -1.97 -0.09 -10.66
N SER A 30 -2.06 1.02 -11.41
CA SER A 30 -3.14 2.01 -11.28
C SER A 30 -4.52 1.39 -11.47
N ILE A 31 -4.71 0.63 -12.56
CA ILE A 31 -5.98 -0.06 -12.86
C ILE A 31 -6.38 -0.97 -11.70
N LYS A 32 -5.45 -1.80 -11.20
CA LYS A 32 -5.72 -2.69 -10.06
C LYS A 32 -6.14 -1.93 -8.80
N ALA A 33 -5.46 -0.84 -8.45
CA ALA A 33 -5.79 -0.06 -7.26
C ALA A 33 -7.12 0.70 -7.40
N LEU A 34 -7.47 1.15 -8.61
CA LEU A 34 -8.75 1.79 -8.93
C LEU A 34 -9.91 0.78 -8.87
N ILE A 35 -9.76 -0.42 -9.43
CA ILE A 35 -10.74 -1.52 -9.32
C ILE A 35 -10.87 -1.99 -7.86
N ASP A 36 -9.75 -2.12 -7.14
CA ASP A 36 -9.74 -2.49 -5.72
C ASP A 36 -10.48 -1.45 -4.86
N ALA A 37 -10.29 -0.16 -5.11
CA ALA A 37 -11.08 0.90 -4.50
C ALA A 37 -12.53 0.99 -5.04
N GLY A 38 -12.81 0.44 -6.23
CA GLY A 38 -14.07 0.62 -6.94
C GLY A 38 -14.34 2.09 -7.27
N VAL A 39 -13.34 2.78 -7.83
CA VAL A 39 -13.41 4.20 -8.25
C VAL A 39 -12.80 4.38 -9.64
N THR A 40 -13.18 5.45 -10.35
CA THR A 40 -12.64 5.81 -11.67
C THR A 40 -11.57 6.89 -11.56
N TYR A 41 -10.79 7.09 -12.64
CA TYR A 41 -9.82 8.17 -12.74
C TYR A 41 -10.46 9.57 -12.60
N SER A 42 -11.75 9.74 -12.93
CA SER A 42 -12.50 10.98 -12.71
C SER A 42 -12.87 11.25 -11.25
N ASP A 43 -12.69 10.29 -10.34
CA ASP A 43 -12.99 10.44 -8.91
C ASP A 43 -11.74 10.79 -8.09
N LEU A 44 -10.60 11.07 -8.75
CA LEU A 44 -9.32 11.44 -8.13
C LEU A 44 -9.16 12.97 -8.06
N ASP A 45 -8.85 13.51 -6.88
CA ASP A 45 -8.55 14.94 -6.69
C ASP A 45 -7.05 15.27 -6.76
N SER A 46 -6.17 14.25 -6.68
CA SER A 46 -4.71 14.42 -6.74
C SER A 46 -3.99 13.13 -7.11
N LEU A 47 -2.82 13.28 -7.74
CA LEU A 47 -1.98 12.20 -8.23
C LEU A 47 -0.57 12.40 -7.66
N VAL A 48 0.04 11.37 -7.06
CA VAL A 48 1.41 11.46 -6.53
C VAL A 48 2.28 10.40 -7.19
N LEU A 49 3.38 10.84 -7.83
CA LEU A 49 4.33 10.00 -8.55
C LEU A 49 5.63 9.87 -7.76
N GLY A 50 5.91 8.65 -7.31
CA GLY A 50 7.10 8.25 -6.59
C GLY A 50 8.34 8.14 -7.48
N SER A 51 9.43 8.78 -7.07
CA SER A 51 10.80 8.50 -7.55
C SER A 51 11.55 7.54 -6.64
N CYS A 52 12.46 6.75 -7.23
CA CYS A 52 13.39 5.91 -6.48
C CYS A 52 14.76 5.89 -7.17
N GLN A 53 15.78 6.51 -6.54
CA GLN A 53 17.14 6.63 -7.08
C GLN A 53 17.14 7.25 -8.49
N ASP A 54 16.61 8.47 -8.59
CA ASP A 54 16.49 9.27 -9.84
C ASP A 54 15.72 8.59 -11.00
N ARG A 55 14.96 7.53 -10.69
CA ARG A 55 14.05 6.87 -11.63
C ARG A 55 12.60 7.24 -11.26
N PRO A 56 12.00 8.27 -11.88
CA PRO A 56 10.59 8.63 -11.68
C PRO A 56 9.65 7.70 -12.45
N ILE A 57 8.40 7.62 -12.01
CA ILE A 57 7.30 7.04 -12.80
C ILE A 57 6.88 8.06 -13.87
N PRO A 58 6.82 7.70 -15.17
CA PRO A 58 6.54 8.66 -16.22
C PRO A 58 5.08 9.11 -16.19
N ARG A 59 4.86 10.44 -16.30
CA ARG A 59 3.52 11.05 -16.33
C ARG A 59 2.61 10.49 -17.44
N SER A 60 3.19 9.97 -18.53
CA SER A 60 2.47 9.29 -19.61
C SER A 60 1.79 7.97 -19.19
N ALA A 61 2.08 7.43 -18.01
CA ALA A 61 1.30 6.34 -17.42
C ALA A 61 -0.13 6.79 -17.03
N LEU A 62 -0.33 8.08 -16.73
CA LEU A 62 -1.63 8.62 -16.31
C LEU A 62 -2.52 9.02 -17.50
N GLN A 63 -1.91 9.42 -18.62
CA GLN A 63 -2.62 9.85 -19.84
C GLN A 63 -3.55 8.75 -20.41
N ALA A 64 -3.13 7.49 -20.28
CA ALA A 64 -3.91 6.31 -20.66
C ALA A 64 -5.17 6.08 -19.79
N LEU A 65 -5.26 6.70 -18.61
CA LEU A 65 -6.42 6.62 -17.72
C LEU A 65 -7.40 7.79 -17.95
N GLY A 66 -6.92 8.95 -18.40
CA GLY A 66 -7.76 10.08 -18.79
C GLY A 66 -7.00 11.37 -19.08
N GLN A 67 -7.65 12.25 -19.83
CA GLN A 67 -7.11 13.55 -20.26
C GLN A 67 -7.56 14.72 -19.35
N GLU A 68 -8.68 14.56 -18.61
CA GLU A 68 -9.03 15.47 -17.50
C GLU A 68 -8.18 15.06 -16.28
N GLY A 69 -7.09 15.79 -16.03
CA GLY A 69 -6.08 15.44 -15.02
C GLY A 69 -6.17 16.24 -13.72
N ALA A 70 -6.22 15.54 -12.59
CA ALA A 70 -5.96 16.09 -11.27
C ALA A 70 -4.48 16.54 -11.10
N PRO A 71 -4.16 17.46 -10.16
CA PRO A 71 -2.79 17.91 -9.92
C PRO A 71 -1.84 16.74 -9.63
N ILE A 72 -0.73 16.70 -10.40
CA ILE A 72 0.36 15.73 -10.26
C ILE A 72 1.44 16.33 -9.36
N TYR A 73 1.74 15.63 -8.28
CA TYR A 73 2.88 15.89 -7.38
C TYR A 73 3.96 14.83 -7.65
N GLU A 74 5.20 15.25 -7.88
CA GLU A 74 6.35 14.35 -7.91
C GLU A 74 7.09 14.42 -6.57
N ALA A 75 7.44 13.27 -6.02
CA ALA A 75 8.05 13.14 -4.69
C ALA A 75 8.84 11.83 -4.60
N ASP A 76 9.89 11.76 -3.78
CA ASP A 76 10.55 10.49 -3.51
C ASP A 76 9.60 9.52 -2.79
N ASN A 77 9.68 8.24 -3.15
CA ASN A 77 8.89 7.14 -2.60
C ASN A 77 8.71 7.22 -1.08
N ASP A 78 9.80 7.49 -0.37
CA ASP A 78 9.90 7.70 1.09
C ASP A 78 8.78 8.60 1.63
N SER A 79 8.45 9.63 0.84
CA SER A 79 7.56 10.75 1.16
C SER A 79 6.23 10.72 0.39
N ALA A 80 6.13 10.02 -0.74
CA ALA A 80 4.97 10.07 -1.64
C ALA A 80 3.62 9.77 -0.94
N LEU A 81 3.59 8.77 -0.07
CA LEU A 81 2.41 8.48 0.77
C LEU A 81 2.13 9.59 1.79
N SER A 82 3.18 10.18 2.39
CA SER A 82 3.05 11.32 3.32
C SER A 82 2.52 12.58 2.63
N THR A 83 2.89 12.82 1.36
CA THR A 83 2.33 13.88 0.51
C THR A 83 0.82 13.69 0.33
N ALA A 84 0.37 12.48 -0.04
CA ALA A 84 -1.05 12.18 -0.14
C ALA A 84 -1.78 12.33 1.21
N PHE A 85 -1.19 11.84 2.31
CA PHE A 85 -1.78 12.05 3.64
C PHE A 85 -1.88 13.53 4.01
N ALA A 86 -0.94 14.38 3.60
CA ALA A 86 -1.02 15.83 3.78
C ALA A 86 -2.16 16.45 2.96
N CYS A 87 -2.34 16.05 1.70
CA CYS A 87 -3.45 16.48 0.84
C CYS A 87 -4.84 16.09 1.40
N ILE A 88 -4.97 14.86 1.90
CA ILE A 88 -6.21 14.39 2.54
C ILE A 88 -6.45 15.12 3.88
N ARG A 89 -5.44 15.21 4.75
CA ARG A 89 -5.58 15.82 6.09
C ARG A 89 -5.85 17.33 6.04
N SER A 90 -5.31 18.02 5.03
CA SER A 90 -5.58 19.45 4.77
C SER A 90 -6.96 19.71 4.16
N ARG A 91 -7.62 18.68 3.61
CA ARG A 91 -8.82 18.74 2.75
C ARG A 91 -8.58 19.42 1.39
N SER A 92 -7.35 19.43 0.87
CA SER A 92 -7.12 19.75 -0.55
C SER A 92 -7.56 18.63 -1.49
N SER A 93 -7.74 17.41 -0.96
CA SER A 93 -8.17 16.23 -1.68
C SER A 93 -9.10 15.36 -0.83
N ASN A 94 -10.01 14.63 -1.48
CA ASN A 94 -10.83 13.57 -0.90
C ASN A 94 -10.42 12.18 -1.40
N CYS A 95 -9.84 12.09 -2.60
CA CYS A 95 -9.25 10.86 -3.13
C CYS A 95 -7.92 11.17 -3.85
N SER A 96 -6.90 10.35 -3.60
CA SER A 96 -5.55 10.50 -4.13
C SER A 96 -5.01 9.17 -4.64
N LEU A 97 -4.52 9.12 -5.88
CA LEU A 97 -3.72 8.00 -6.38
C LEU A 97 -2.24 8.24 -6.08
N VAL A 98 -1.60 7.35 -5.34
CA VAL A 98 -0.15 7.31 -5.14
C VAL A 98 0.42 6.16 -5.94
N LEU A 99 1.43 6.44 -6.77
CA LEU A 99 2.24 5.44 -7.45
C LEU A 99 3.67 5.49 -6.89
N GLY A 100 4.29 4.33 -6.70
CA GLY A 100 5.67 4.25 -6.23
C GLY A 100 6.39 2.99 -6.69
N LEU A 101 7.72 3.03 -6.72
CA LEU A 101 8.56 1.92 -7.16
C LEU A 101 8.98 1.01 -6.01
N ASP A 102 9.01 -0.29 -6.23
CA ASP A 102 9.71 -1.25 -5.37
C ASP A 102 10.55 -2.21 -6.24
N ARG A 103 11.44 -2.98 -5.63
CA ARG A 103 12.26 -3.99 -6.34
C ARG A 103 12.42 -5.24 -5.48
N THR A 104 12.32 -6.40 -6.13
CA THR A 104 12.74 -7.67 -5.53
C THR A 104 14.23 -7.88 -5.78
N ASN A 105 14.91 -8.65 -4.92
CA ASN A 105 16.37 -8.77 -4.90
C ASN A 105 16.97 -9.23 -6.25
N GLY A 106 17.33 -8.27 -7.10
CA GLY A 106 17.93 -8.50 -8.41
C GLY A 106 16.96 -8.87 -9.55
N GLN A 107 15.64 -8.84 -9.36
CA GLN A 107 14.67 -9.32 -10.36
C GLN A 107 13.56 -8.31 -10.70
N GLY A 108 13.95 -7.28 -11.45
CA GLY A 108 13.01 -6.40 -12.16
C GLY A 108 12.49 -5.21 -11.36
N ASN A 109 11.57 -4.46 -11.99
CA ASN A 109 10.89 -3.34 -11.35
C ASN A 109 9.49 -3.78 -10.92
N VAL A 110 9.09 -3.38 -9.72
CA VAL A 110 7.71 -3.46 -9.26
C VAL A 110 7.15 -2.03 -9.19
N VAL A 111 5.92 -1.84 -9.63
CA VAL A 111 5.17 -0.61 -9.38
C VAL A 111 4.02 -0.95 -8.44
N VAL A 112 3.91 -0.19 -7.36
CA VAL A 112 2.83 -0.27 -6.38
C VAL A 112 1.96 0.97 -6.53
N ALA A 113 0.65 0.77 -6.56
CA ALA A 113 -0.36 1.79 -6.56
C ALA A 113 -1.17 1.74 -5.26
N THR A 114 -1.57 2.90 -4.75
CA THR A 114 -2.37 3.04 -3.53
C THR A 114 -3.39 4.15 -3.71
N ILE A 115 -4.68 3.85 -3.55
CA ILE A 115 -5.76 4.85 -3.47
C ILE A 115 -5.93 5.24 -2.01
N VAL A 116 -5.65 6.49 -1.69
CA VAL A 116 -5.81 7.09 -0.36
C VAL A 116 -7.02 8.01 -0.38
N VAL A 117 -7.95 7.85 0.57
CA VAL A 117 -9.20 8.62 0.63
C VAL A 117 -9.39 9.32 1.97
N SER A 118 -10.21 10.39 1.98
CA SER A 118 -10.67 11.07 3.19
C SER A 118 -11.80 10.28 3.87
N ASN A 119 -12.00 10.50 5.18
CA ASN A 119 -13.17 9.96 5.86
C ASN A 119 -14.50 10.45 5.23
N HIS A 120 -14.52 11.66 4.66
CA HIS A 120 -15.69 12.17 3.93
C HIS A 120 -16.01 11.30 2.70
N PHE A 121 -15.00 10.99 1.89
CA PHE A 121 -15.13 10.07 0.75
C PHE A 121 -15.52 8.66 1.21
N LEU A 122 -14.98 8.18 2.33
CA LEU A 122 -15.34 6.88 2.90
C LEU A 122 -16.81 6.84 3.37
N THR A 123 -17.35 7.95 3.89
CA THR A 123 -18.77 8.04 4.27
C THR A 123 -19.73 8.08 3.10
N SER A 124 -19.34 8.61 1.93
CA SER A 124 -20.17 8.55 0.71
C SER A 124 -20.07 7.21 -0.02
N HIS A 125 -18.97 6.48 0.15
CA HIS A 125 -18.70 5.19 -0.52
C HIS A 125 -18.77 4.03 0.49
N ALA A 126 -19.97 3.79 1.05
CA ALA A 126 -20.18 2.84 2.15
C ALA A 126 -19.63 1.41 1.90
N TYR A 127 -19.57 0.97 0.64
CA TYR A 127 -19.00 -0.32 0.24
C TYR A 127 -17.49 -0.46 0.51
N LEU A 128 -16.77 0.63 0.79
CA LEU A 128 -15.36 0.62 1.18
C LEU A 128 -15.14 0.51 2.69
N LYS A 129 -16.16 0.77 3.52
CA LYS A 129 -15.97 0.97 4.98
C LYS A 129 -15.31 -0.20 5.69
N ASP A 130 -15.69 -1.43 5.34
CA ASP A 130 -15.14 -2.67 5.93
C ASP A 130 -13.86 -3.17 5.23
N GLN A 131 -13.36 -2.47 4.20
CA GLN A 131 -12.15 -2.79 3.42
C GLN A 131 -11.03 -1.76 3.59
N ALA A 132 -11.37 -0.51 3.87
CA ALA A 132 -10.43 0.60 3.96
C ALA A 132 -9.57 0.52 5.22
N ILE A 133 -8.27 0.81 5.09
CA ILE A 133 -7.29 0.74 6.18
C ILE A 133 -6.93 2.16 6.64
N SER A 134 -7.27 2.52 7.87
CA SER A 134 -7.01 3.85 8.42
C SER A 134 -5.53 4.03 8.77
N VAL A 135 -4.96 5.18 8.40
CA VAL A 135 -3.57 5.57 8.70
C VAL A 135 -3.55 6.36 10.01
N LEU A 136 -3.64 5.61 11.10
CA LEU A 136 -3.77 6.08 12.49
C LEU A 136 -2.61 7.01 12.89
N GLY A 137 -1.39 6.70 12.45
CA GLY A 137 -0.22 7.53 12.69
C GLY A 137 0.80 7.39 11.57
N SER A 138 1.54 8.47 11.29
CA SER A 138 2.55 8.50 10.22
C SER A 138 3.68 9.46 10.55
N SER A 139 4.93 9.01 10.56
CA SER A 139 6.09 9.89 10.80
C SER A 139 7.23 9.59 9.84
N LEU A 140 7.84 10.67 9.34
CA LEU A 140 9.03 10.66 8.51
C LEU A 140 10.21 11.28 9.26
N SER A 141 11.44 10.84 9.02
CA SER A 141 12.67 11.48 9.53
C SER A 141 13.88 11.09 8.69
N SER A 142 14.64 12.07 8.19
CA SER A 142 15.91 11.83 7.48
C SER A 142 17.10 11.76 8.45
N LYS A 143 18.15 11.01 8.09
CA LYS A 143 19.41 10.99 8.87
C LYS A 143 20.20 12.28 8.71
N ALA A 144 19.97 13.24 9.60
CA ALA A 144 20.84 14.40 9.80
C ALA A 144 21.98 14.13 10.82
N SER A 145 21.98 12.99 11.52
CA SER A 145 22.94 12.66 12.58
C SER A 145 23.38 11.20 12.58
N GLN A 146 24.49 10.90 13.27
CA GLN A 146 25.13 9.58 13.29
C GLN A 146 24.36 8.52 14.09
N ASP A 147 23.62 8.89 15.14
CA ASP A 147 22.81 7.92 15.90
C ASP A 147 21.44 7.68 15.25
N ALA A 148 21.37 6.62 14.45
CA ALA A 148 20.13 6.19 13.82
C ALA A 148 19.16 5.49 14.81
N SER A 149 19.60 5.11 16.01
CA SER A 149 18.78 4.52 17.08
C SER A 149 17.79 5.54 17.63
N ALA A 150 18.28 6.72 18.01
CA ALA A 150 17.45 7.81 18.51
C ALA A 150 16.48 8.34 17.45
N ILE A 151 16.89 8.37 16.17
CA ILE A 151 16.00 8.73 15.07
C ILE A 151 14.83 7.75 14.98
N LEU A 152 15.10 6.44 14.94
CA LEU A 152 14.05 5.42 14.85
C LEU A 152 13.06 5.49 16.02
N ARG A 153 13.54 5.57 17.26
CA ARG A 153 12.67 5.72 18.44
C ARG A 153 11.77 6.94 18.32
N ARG A 154 12.32 8.11 17.96
CA ARG A 154 11.55 9.35 17.76
C ARG A 154 10.50 9.21 16.64
N THR A 155 10.81 8.53 15.54
CA THR A 155 9.86 8.28 14.44
C THR A 155 8.69 7.40 14.90
N ILE A 156 8.98 6.31 15.63
CA ILE A 156 7.95 5.41 16.17
C ILE A 156 7.11 6.11 17.26
N GLU A 157 7.74 6.80 18.21
CA GLU A 157 7.08 7.59 19.25
C GLU A 157 6.21 8.71 18.68
N SER A 158 6.62 9.32 17.55
CA SER A 158 5.82 10.31 16.82
C SER A 158 4.57 9.68 16.20
N ALA A 159 4.71 8.54 15.52
CA ALA A 159 3.57 7.83 14.94
C ALA A 159 2.60 7.30 16.02
N LEU A 160 3.10 6.73 17.12
CA LEU A 160 2.30 6.27 18.26
C LEU A 160 1.50 7.41 18.90
N ARG A 161 2.12 8.58 19.11
CA ARG A 161 1.43 9.78 19.63
C ARG A 161 0.34 10.30 18.70
N GLN A 162 0.51 10.18 17.38
CA GLN A 162 -0.56 10.50 16.42
C GLN A 162 -1.72 9.49 16.51
N ALA A 163 -1.38 8.19 16.53
CA ALA A 163 -2.35 7.10 16.64
C ALA A 163 -3.07 7.03 18.01
N ARG A 164 -2.52 7.70 19.04
CA ARG A 164 -2.95 7.63 20.45
C ARG A 164 -2.86 6.22 21.04
N LEU A 165 -1.90 5.44 20.54
CA LEU A 165 -1.63 4.07 20.98
C LEU A 165 -0.34 4.01 21.81
N GLY A 166 -0.28 3.06 22.74
CA GLY A 166 0.96 2.58 23.34
C GLY A 166 1.65 1.55 22.44
N SER A 167 2.88 1.19 22.78
CA SER A 167 3.60 0.11 22.07
C SER A 167 2.82 -1.21 22.07
N LYS A 168 2.14 -1.51 23.18
CA LYS A 168 1.40 -2.76 23.45
C LYS A 168 0.15 -2.97 22.60
N ASP A 169 -0.32 -1.93 21.92
CA ASP A 169 -1.50 -2.01 21.08
C ASP A 169 -1.18 -2.50 19.65
N LEU A 170 0.11 -2.63 19.31
CA LEU A 170 0.61 -3.17 18.04
C LEU A 170 0.77 -4.69 18.13
N GLN A 171 0.23 -5.46 17.17
CA GLN A 171 0.40 -6.93 17.14
C GLN A 171 1.34 -7.44 16.03
N VAL A 172 1.56 -6.66 14.96
CA VAL A 172 2.53 -6.99 13.89
C VAL A 172 3.37 -5.77 13.57
N VAL A 173 4.67 -5.98 13.31
CA VAL A 173 5.64 -4.93 12.99
C VAL A 173 6.49 -5.39 11.80
N GLN A 174 6.28 -4.82 10.62
CA GLN A 174 7.03 -5.18 9.41
C GLN A 174 8.12 -4.15 9.13
N ALA A 175 9.38 -4.60 9.02
CA ALA A 175 10.55 -3.74 8.96
C ALA A 175 11.42 -4.03 7.72
N GLN A 176 11.73 -2.97 6.95
CA GLN A 176 12.50 -3.08 5.70
C GLN A 176 13.91 -2.47 5.77
N ASN A 177 14.86 -3.11 5.09
CA ASN A 177 16.30 -2.77 5.01
C ASN A 177 17.05 -2.70 6.36
N VAL A 178 16.50 -3.30 7.41
CA VAL A 178 17.17 -3.48 8.70
C VAL A 178 18.18 -4.65 8.58
N THR A 179 19.35 -4.36 8.01
CA THR A 179 20.47 -5.33 7.97
C THR A 179 21.21 -5.34 9.31
N LYS A 180 21.58 -6.54 9.78
CA LYS A 180 22.31 -6.80 11.05
C LYS A 180 23.53 -5.90 11.29
N ASP A 181 24.18 -5.41 10.22
CA ASP A 181 25.42 -4.64 10.33
C ASP A 181 25.25 -3.11 10.41
N THR A 182 24.11 -2.57 9.98
CA THR A 182 23.85 -1.12 10.10
C THR A 182 23.70 -0.70 11.56
N ALA A 183 23.98 0.57 11.86
CA ALA A 183 23.65 1.15 13.17
C ALA A 183 22.15 1.06 13.50
N VAL A 184 21.26 1.01 12.49
CA VAL A 184 19.82 0.76 12.67
C VAL A 184 19.55 -0.69 13.06
N GLY A 185 20.15 -1.65 12.36
CA GLY A 185 20.08 -3.07 12.74
C GLY A 185 20.69 -3.33 14.12
N LYS A 186 21.73 -2.59 14.50
CA LYS A 186 22.34 -2.65 15.85
C LYS A 186 21.51 -1.91 16.89
N ALA A 187 20.73 -0.89 16.55
CA ALA A 187 19.71 -0.31 17.42
C ALA A 187 18.57 -1.31 17.71
N LEU A 188 18.12 -2.01 16.66
CA LEU A 188 17.17 -3.11 16.65
C LEU A 188 17.82 -4.49 16.96
N ALA A 189 19.02 -4.50 17.55
CA ALA A 189 19.67 -5.73 18.04
C ALA A 189 20.31 -5.59 19.43
N ALA A 190 20.83 -4.41 19.80
CA ALA A 190 21.07 -4.01 21.18
C ALA A 190 19.74 -3.81 21.94
N ASN A 191 18.64 -3.72 21.19
CA ASN A 191 17.32 -4.17 21.58
C ASN A 191 16.84 -5.14 20.45
N HIS A 192 16.93 -6.48 20.59
CA HIS A 192 16.68 -7.58 19.61
C HIS A 192 15.36 -7.54 18.80
N VAL A 193 15.12 -8.17 17.63
CA VAL A 193 15.83 -9.16 16.75
C VAL A 193 15.57 -8.76 15.25
N ILE A 194 15.76 -9.47 14.12
CA ILE A 194 15.85 -10.91 13.72
C ILE A 194 17.15 -11.17 12.88
N PRO A 195 17.26 -11.20 11.52
CA PRO A 195 16.43 -11.70 10.40
C PRO A 195 16.84 -13.14 9.97
N PRO A 196 16.26 -13.77 8.92
CA PRO A 196 15.04 -13.43 8.17
C PRO A 196 13.97 -14.57 8.16
N LEU A 197 12.73 -14.25 7.76
CA LEU A 197 11.79 -15.15 7.07
C LEU A 197 11.58 -16.59 7.65
N GLY A 198 11.45 -16.75 8.97
CA GLY A 198 11.10 -18.05 9.56
C GLY A 198 10.78 -18.03 11.07
N GLN A 199 9.54 -18.43 11.41
CA GLN A 199 8.97 -18.69 12.75
C GLN A 199 9.02 -17.54 13.80
N PRO A 200 8.02 -17.43 14.69
CA PRO A 200 8.06 -16.47 15.80
C PRO A 200 9.11 -16.92 16.83
N THR A 201 10.13 -16.09 17.08
CA THR A 201 11.14 -16.34 18.11
C THR A 201 10.74 -15.74 19.45
N ALA A 202 10.94 -16.50 20.54
CA ALA A 202 10.39 -16.20 21.87
C ALA A 202 11.05 -15.01 22.61
N GLU A 203 12.03 -14.33 22.01
CA GLU A 203 12.83 -13.27 22.65
C GLU A 203 12.40 -11.85 22.25
N LEU A 204 11.50 -11.75 21.27
CA LEU A 204 11.00 -10.48 20.73
C LEU A 204 10.08 -9.72 21.72
N ASP A 205 9.46 -10.47 22.63
CA ASP A 205 8.43 -9.99 23.57
C ASP A 205 8.97 -8.92 24.55
N GLY A 206 10.21 -9.13 25.02
CA GLY A 206 10.85 -8.29 26.04
C GLY A 206 11.17 -6.86 25.61
N LEU A 207 11.03 -6.52 24.33
CA LEU A 207 11.67 -5.32 23.78
C LEU A 207 10.86 -4.03 23.89
N MET A 208 9.61 -4.13 23.46
CA MET A 208 8.61 -3.08 23.61
C MET A 208 7.62 -3.46 24.73
N GLY A 209 7.71 -4.70 25.25
CA GLY A 209 6.80 -5.31 26.24
C GLY A 209 5.41 -5.62 25.68
N THR A 210 5.31 -6.19 24.47
CA THR A 210 4.10 -6.12 23.61
C THR A 210 3.54 -7.44 23.08
N GLY A 211 4.29 -8.54 23.07
CA GLY A 211 3.89 -9.77 22.37
C GLY A 211 3.74 -9.64 20.84
N ALA A 212 4.21 -8.55 20.21
CA ALA A 212 4.06 -8.32 18.77
C ALA A 212 4.96 -9.22 17.92
N SER A 213 4.48 -9.66 16.75
CA SER A 213 5.29 -10.38 15.75
C SER A 213 6.03 -9.42 14.83
N VAL A 214 7.37 -9.51 14.75
CA VAL A 214 8.21 -8.74 13.82
C VAL A 214 8.49 -9.55 12.56
N GLU A 215 8.40 -8.92 11.39
CA GLU A 215 8.55 -9.56 10.09
C GLU A 215 9.42 -8.71 9.13
N THR A 216 10.09 -9.37 8.19
CA THR A 216 10.99 -8.76 7.18
C THR A 216 10.47 -9.06 5.78
N SER A 217 10.31 -8.06 4.92
CA SER A 217 9.74 -8.26 3.58
C SER A 217 10.79 -8.49 2.49
N VAL A 218 10.33 -8.94 1.33
CA VAL A 218 11.01 -8.73 0.06
C VAL A 218 10.63 -7.34 -0.47
N GLY A 219 11.61 -6.53 -0.87
CA GLY A 219 11.43 -5.14 -1.29
C GLY A 219 12.69 -4.30 -1.03
N GLU A 220 12.93 -3.27 -1.85
CA GLU A 220 13.93 -2.22 -1.61
C GLU A 220 13.33 -1.01 -0.91
N THR A 221 12.03 -0.74 -1.10
CA THR A 221 11.36 0.47 -0.60
C THR A 221 10.27 0.18 0.42
N GLY A 222 9.75 -1.06 0.44
CA GLY A 222 8.74 -1.52 1.38
C GLY A 222 7.30 -1.21 0.95
N LEU A 223 7.07 -0.77 -0.28
CA LEU A 223 5.71 -0.61 -0.79
C LEU A 223 5.01 -1.97 -0.97
N LEU A 224 5.76 -3.03 -1.29
CA LEU A 224 5.25 -4.40 -1.25
C LEU A 224 4.83 -4.85 0.17
N ALA A 225 5.60 -4.45 1.18
CA ALA A 225 5.33 -4.77 2.58
C ALA A 225 4.04 -4.09 3.07
N LEU A 226 3.85 -2.81 2.72
CA LEU A 226 2.61 -2.08 2.97
C LEU A 226 1.38 -2.79 2.37
N VAL A 227 1.49 -3.34 1.16
CA VAL A 227 0.36 -4.02 0.51
C VAL A 227 0.00 -5.35 1.20
N ASP A 228 0.98 -6.15 1.65
CA ASP A 228 0.65 -7.35 2.46
C ASP A 228 -0.05 -6.96 3.77
N LEU A 229 0.38 -5.89 4.45
CA LEU A 229 -0.32 -5.42 5.65
C LEU A 229 -1.77 -5.00 5.37
N VAL A 230 -2.04 -4.38 4.22
CA VAL A 230 -3.41 -4.05 3.79
C VAL A 230 -4.23 -5.31 3.54
N TYR A 231 -3.70 -6.30 2.82
CA TYR A 231 -4.38 -7.58 2.60
C TYR A 231 -4.59 -8.38 3.89
N ARG A 232 -3.62 -8.34 4.81
CA ARG A 232 -3.69 -8.99 6.13
C ARG A 232 -4.78 -8.36 7.00
N LEU A 233 -4.86 -7.03 7.09
CA LEU A 233 -5.93 -6.32 7.80
C LEU A 233 -7.32 -6.49 7.17
N ARG A 234 -7.39 -6.80 5.86
CA ARG A 234 -8.62 -7.21 5.17
C ARG A 234 -8.98 -8.69 5.34
N GLY A 235 -8.07 -9.51 5.90
CA GLY A 235 -8.26 -10.96 6.03
C GLY A 235 -8.12 -11.74 4.72
N TRP A 236 -7.52 -11.13 3.69
CA TRP A 236 -7.42 -11.68 2.33
C TRP A 236 -6.24 -12.63 2.16
N SER A 237 -5.12 -12.38 2.83
CA SER A 237 -3.96 -13.28 2.88
C SER A 237 -4.36 -14.55 3.64
N HIS A 238 -4.20 -15.74 3.04
CA HIS A 238 -4.51 -17.01 3.70
C HIS A 238 -3.55 -18.13 3.29
N ALA A 239 -3.16 -19.01 4.22
CA ALA A 239 -2.28 -20.13 3.92
C ALA A 239 -3.08 -21.45 3.92
N PRO A 240 -3.62 -21.92 2.76
CA PRO A 240 -4.51 -23.08 2.73
C PRO A 240 -3.84 -24.39 3.22
N ASN A 241 -2.51 -24.47 3.14
CA ASN A 241 -1.72 -25.66 3.46
C ASN A 241 -0.72 -25.44 4.63
N LYS A 242 -0.91 -24.45 5.51
CA LYS A 242 -0.07 -24.26 6.71
C LYS A 242 -0.91 -24.30 7.99
N PRO A 243 -0.49 -25.04 9.04
CA PRO A 243 -1.22 -25.13 10.31
C PRO A 243 -0.96 -23.96 11.28
N VAL A 244 -0.12 -22.99 10.91
CA VAL A 244 0.14 -21.80 11.74
C VAL A 244 -1.06 -20.86 11.65
N PRO A 245 -1.72 -20.50 12.78
CA PRO A 245 -2.79 -19.52 12.76
C PRO A 245 -2.25 -18.18 12.27
N LEU A 246 -2.90 -17.58 11.27
CA LEU A 246 -2.70 -16.18 10.97
C LEU A 246 -3.23 -15.37 12.15
N THR A 247 -2.40 -14.47 12.67
CA THR A 247 -2.81 -13.55 13.74
C THR A 247 -3.93 -12.65 13.22
N GLN A 248 -4.79 -12.19 14.13
CA GLN A 248 -5.83 -11.20 13.85
C GLN A 248 -5.40 -9.83 14.42
N PRO A 249 -4.40 -9.14 13.83
CA PRO A 249 -3.96 -7.85 14.34
C PRO A 249 -5.07 -6.81 14.23
N GLN A 250 -5.18 -5.94 15.23
CA GLN A 250 -6.00 -4.73 15.19
C GLN A 250 -5.18 -3.54 14.70
N HIS A 251 -3.93 -3.46 15.14
CA HIS A 251 -2.98 -2.44 14.70
C HIS A 251 -1.65 -3.08 14.28
N VAL A 252 -1.11 -2.59 13.17
CA VAL A 252 0.20 -3.01 12.64
C VAL A 252 1.08 -1.79 12.41
N LEU A 253 2.39 -1.98 12.58
CA LEU A 253 3.40 -0.96 12.28
C LEU A 253 4.15 -1.36 11.01
N HIS A 254 4.21 -0.44 10.05
CA HIS A 254 5.05 -0.55 8.87
C HIS A 254 6.25 0.39 9.04
N TYR A 255 7.47 -0.15 9.00
CA TYR A 255 8.71 0.62 9.10
C TYR A 255 9.60 0.39 7.88
N THR A 256 10.03 1.47 7.23
CA THR A 256 11.03 1.43 6.17
C THR A 256 12.22 2.32 6.49
N LEU A 257 13.41 1.81 6.18
CA LEU A 257 14.63 2.59 6.05
C LEU A 257 15.05 2.59 4.58
N THR A 258 15.01 3.73 3.91
CA THR A 258 15.31 3.79 2.47
C THR A 258 16.81 4.03 2.21
N PRO A 259 17.33 3.74 1.00
CA PRO A 259 18.75 3.98 0.68
C PRO A 259 19.16 5.47 0.81
N SER A 260 18.23 6.37 0.51
CA SER A 260 18.23 7.82 0.80
C SER A 260 18.36 8.17 2.29
N SER A 261 18.37 7.17 3.17
CA SER A 261 18.45 7.29 4.62
C SER A 261 17.29 8.05 5.26
N THR A 262 16.10 7.90 4.68
CA THR A 262 14.84 8.29 5.31
C THR A 262 14.28 7.13 6.12
N SER A 263 13.86 7.41 7.35
CA SER A 263 13.05 6.56 8.21
C SER A 263 11.59 6.94 8.01
N SER A 264 10.74 5.99 7.62
CA SER A 264 9.30 6.17 7.48
C SER A 264 8.55 5.15 8.32
N VAL A 265 7.61 5.59 9.15
CA VAL A 265 6.77 4.74 10.00
C VAL A 265 5.30 5.06 9.75
N LEU A 266 4.51 4.03 9.45
CA LEU A 266 3.04 4.09 9.41
C LEU A 266 2.48 3.15 10.47
N ILE A 267 1.41 3.57 11.14
CA ILE A 267 0.59 2.72 12.02
C ILE A 267 -0.78 2.61 11.36
N LEU A 268 -1.20 1.36 11.13
CA LEU A 268 -2.35 1.01 10.30
C LEU A 268 -3.33 0.15 11.09
N GLY A 269 -4.62 0.35 10.89
CA GLY A 269 -5.69 -0.49 11.42
C GLY A 269 -6.91 -0.46 10.51
N ARG A 270 -7.91 -1.32 10.73
CA ARG A 270 -9.15 -1.29 9.94
C ARG A 270 -9.94 -0.02 10.23
N SER A 271 -10.58 0.57 9.21
CA SER A 271 -11.40 1.79 9.38
C SER A 271 -12.73 1.55 10.12
N ASP A 272 -13.09 0.28 10.38
CA ASP A 272 -14.19 -0.08 11.29
C ASP A 272 -13.73 -0.30 12.74
N GLY A 273 -12.43 -0.11 13.03
CA GLY A 273 -11.82 -0.27 14.35
C GLY A 273 -11.67 -1.73 14.82
N LYS A 274 -12.08 -2.72 14.03
CA LYS A 274 -12.06 -4.14 14.43
C LYS A 274 -10.68 -4.78 14.20
N PRO A 275 -10.38 -5.92 14.84
CA PRO A 275 -9.27 -6.78 14.44
C PRO A 275 -9.43 -7.33 13.02
N ALA A 276 -8.33 -7.69 12.36
CA ALA A 276 -8.31 -8.35 11.07
C ALA A 276 -9.19 -9.63 11.08
N PRO A 277 -10.15 -9.79 10.15
CA PRO A 277 -11.00 -10.97 10.11
C PRO A 277 -10.24 -12.20 9.57
N LEU A 278 -10.62 -13.40 10.00
CA LEU A 278 -10.12 -14.64 9.39
C LEU A 278 -10.71 -14.81 7.99
N TRP A 279 -9.92 -15.41 7.07
CA TRP A 279 -10.34 -15.73 5.71
C TRP A 279 -11.73 -16.36 5.60
N ASN A 280 -12.08 -17.29 6.51
CA ASN A 280 -13.38 -17.96 6.51
C ASN A 280 -14.58 -17.02 6.73
N ALA A 281 -14.38 -15.86 7.37
CA ALA A 281 -15.42 -14.84 7.55
C ALA A 281 -15.55 -13.92 6.32
N VAL A 282 -14.46 -13.70 5.56
CA VAL A 282 -14.46 -12.77 4.40
C VAL A 282 -14.57 -13.45 3.04
N LYS A 283 -14.27 -14.75 2.90
CA LYS A 283 -14.21 -15.49 1.61
C LYS A 283 -15.46 -15.42 0.72
N SER A 284 -16.60 -14.99 1.26
CA SER A 284 -17.87 -14.82 0.52
C SER A 284 -18.47 -13.41 0.67
N ILE A 285 -17.71 -12.44 1.20
CA ILE A 285 -18.10 -11.03 1.25
C ILE A 285 -17.74 -10.35 -0.06
N ARG A 286 -18.65 -9.50 -0.55
CA ARG A 286 -18.46 -8.63 -1.71
C ARG A 286 -17.47 -7.51 -1.41
N ASP A 287 -16.30 -7.54 -2.05
CA ASP A 287 -15.24 -6.54 -1.89
C ASP A 287 -14.35 -6.41 -3.15
N GLY A 288 -13.20 -5.75 -3.03
CA GLY A 288 -12.26 -5.54 -4.15
C GLY A 288 -11.84 -6.83 -4.87
N ARG A 289 -11.89 -8.00 -4.22
CA ARG A 289 -11.62 -9.30 -4.88
C ARG A 289 -12.70 -9.67 -5.90
N GLU A 290 -13.96 -9.31 -5.66
CA GLU A 290 -15.06 -9.51 -6.60
C GLU A 290 -14.89 -8.56 -7.80
N ARG A 291 -14.53 -7.29 -7.53
CA ARG A 291 -14.26 -6.28 -8.58
C ARG A 291 -13.07 -6.67 -9.47
N LEU A 292 -11.99 -7.16 -8.88
CA LEU A 292 -10.81 -7.68 -9.59
C LEU A 292 -11.08 -9.03 -10.29
N GLY A 293 -12.01 -9.84 -9.77
CA GLY A 293 -12.25 -11.21 -10.21
C GLY A 293 -11.20 -12.24 -9.74
N TYR A 294 -10.40 -11.89 -8.72
CA TYR A 294 -9.38 -12.74 -8.11
C TYR A 294 -8.98 -12.25 -6.72
N ASN A 295 -8.23 -13.07 -5.94
CA ASN A 295 -7.69 -12.63 -4.66
C ASN A 295 -6.23 -12.13 -4.82
N PRO A 296 -5.99 -10.80 -4.82
CA PRO A 296 -4.66 -10.25 -5.11
C PRO A 296 -3.64 -10.46 -3.97
N ALA A 297 -4.07 -10.99 -2.83
CA ALA A 297 -3.21 -11.47 -1.75
C ALA A 297 -2.60 -12.86 -2.02
N MET A 298 -3.10 -13.58 -3.03
CA MET A 298 -2.76 -14.98 -3.30
C MET A 298 -2.23 -15.24 -4.71
N GLU A 299 -2.58 -14.38 -5.67
CA GLU A 299 -2.14 -14.46 -7.06
C GLU A 299 -2.01 -13.07 -7.69
N ASN A 300 -1.15 -12.92 -8.69
CA ASN A 300 -0.93 -11.65 -9.39
C ASN A 300 -1.27 -11.82 -10.88
N ARG A 301 -2.42 -11.31 -11.32
CA ARG A 301 -2.90 -11.41 -12.72
C ARG A 301 -2.49 -10.19 -13.56
N GLY A 302 -2.50 -10.34 -14.88
CA GLY A 302 -2.46 -9.20 -15.81
C GLY A 302 -3.75 -8.36 -15.75
N VAL A 303 -3.72 -7.17 -16.34
CA VAL A 303 -4.92 -6.35 -16.59
C VAL A 303 -5.41 -6.53 -18.03
N THR A 304 -6.71 -6.44 -18.24
CA THR A 304 -7.39 -6.60 -19.53
C THR A 304 -7.87 -5.27 -20.10
N THR A 305 -8.32 -5.25 -21.36
CA THR A 305 -9.02 -4.09 -21.93
C THR A 305 -10.24 -3.67 -21.12
N GLU A 306 -11.01 -4.65 -20.63
CA GLU A 306 -12.22 -4.44 -19.84
C GLU A 306 -11.92 -3.88 -18.44
N ASP A 307 -10.78 -4.26 -17.86
CA ASP A 307 -10.30 -3.68 -16.59
C ASP A 307 -9.91 -2.19 -16.75
N LEU A 308 -9.34 -1.81 -17.90
CA LEU A 308 -9.06 -0.41 -18.24
C LEU A 308 -10.36 0.36 -18.53
N GLU A 309 -11.27 -0.20 -19.33
CA GLU A 309 -12.59 0.39 -19.63
C GLU A 309 -13.40 0.67 -18.35
N ALA A 310 -13.24 -0.14 -17.30
CA ALA A 310 -13.91 0.04 -16.00
C ALA A 310 -13.38 1.22 -15.15
N VAL A 311 -12.20 1.77 -15.44
CA VAL A 311 -11.56 2.80 -14.59
C VAL A 311 -11.21 4.11 -15.29
N ILE A 312 -11.30 4.18 -16.63
CA ILE A 312 -11.02 5.42 -17.37
C ILE A 312 -11.95 6.59 -16.97
N GLY A 313 -11.44 7.81 -17.13
CA GLY A 313 -12.21 9.03 -16.87
C GLY A 313 -13.46 9.15 -17.76
N ARG A 314 -14.55 9.66 -17.19
CA ARG A 314 -15.90 9.73 -17.81
C ARG A 314 -15.97 10.61 -19.06
N LYS A 315 -14.92 11.36 -19.37
CA LYS A 315 -14.71 12.13 -20.59
C LYS A 315 -13.28 11.92 -21.10
N GLY A 316 -13.14 11.72 -22.40
CA GLY A 316 -11.83 11.78 -23.07
C GLY A 316 -10.86 10.62 -22.80
N GLY A 317 -11.26 9.56 -22.11
CA GLY A 317 -10.47 8.32 -22.03
C GLY A 317 -10.30 7.70 -23.42
N MET A 318 -9.10 7.80 -24.01
CA MET A 318 -8.84 7.28 -25.36
C MET A 318 -8.64 5.76 -25.33
N LEU A 319 -9.72 5.03 -25.62
CA LEU A 319 -9.71 3.64 -26.11
C LEU A 319 -8.76 3.40 -27.31
N ALA A 320 -8.27 4.46 -27.95
CA ALA A 320 -7.21 4.41 -28.95
C ALA A 320 -5.79 4.20 -28.36
N GLU A 321 -5.52 4.62 -27.11
CA GLU A 321 -4.27 4.29 -26.40
C GLU A 321 -4.32 2.87 -25.80
N ALA A 322 -5.51 2.39 -25.41
CA ALA A 322 -5.71 0.98 -25.05
C ALA A 322 -5.25 0.01 -26.16
N LYS A 323 -5.40 0.40 -27.43
CA LYS A 323 -4.86 -0.33 -28.59
C LYS A 323 -3.34 -0.30 -28.70
N GLN A 324 -2.67 0.75 -28.19
CA GLN A 324 -1.19 0.80 -28.13
C GLN A 324 -0.68 -0.12 -27.01
N LEU A 325 -1.37 -0.14 -25.86
CA LEU A 325 -1.03 -0.98 -24.71
C LEU A 325 -1.16 -2.49 -24.97
N SER A 326 -1.82 -2.90 -26.05
CA SER A 326 -1.92 -4.30 -26.49
C SER A 326 -2.45 -5.26 -25.41
N LEU A 327 -3.34 -4.76 -24.55
CA LEU A 327 -3.90 -5.53 -23.44
C LEU A 327 -4.76 -6.69 -23.96
N PRO A 328 -4.74 -7.88 -23.30
CA PRO A 328 -5.63 -8.97 -23.64
C PRO A 328 -7.09 -8.61 -23.34
N ALA A 329 -8.01 -9.09 -24.16
CA ALA A 329 -9.44 -9.05 -23.84
C ALA A 329 -9.78 -10.13 -22.80
N LYS A 330 -10.70 -9.81 -21.88
CA LYS A 330 -11.09 -10.68 -20.75
C LYS A 330 -11.84 -11.95 -21.19
N GLY A 331 -12.38 -11.95 -22.41
CA GLY A 331 -12.91 -13.13 -23.09
C GLY A 331 -14.29 -13.56 -22.58
N GLY A 332 -15.33 -12.83 -22.96
CA GLY A 332 -16.71 -13.14 -22.60
C GLY A 332 -17.73 -12.32 -23.39
N ASP A 333 -19.01 -12.67 -23.27
CA ASP A 333 -20.08 -11.95 -23.93
C ASP A 333 -20.29 -10.57 -23.27
N ARG A 334 -20.11 -9.50 -24.05
CA ARG A 334 -20.13 -8.11 -23.56
C ARG A 334 -21.48 -7.73 -22.92
N ALA A 335 -22.57 -8.39 -23.30
CA ALA A 335 -23.89 -8.19 -22.69
C ALA A 335 -24.00 -8.65 -21.21
N ALA A 336 -23.04 -9.42 -20.71
CA ALA A 336 -22.98 -9.83 -19.31
C ALA A 336 -22.27 -8.82 -18.40
N LEU A 337 -21.25 -8.12 -18.91
CA LEU A 337 -20.44 -7.17 -18.14
C LEU A 337 -21.15 -5.82 -17.90
N ALA A 338 -21.99 -5.37 -18.84
CA ALA A 338 -22.76 -4.13 -18.75
C ALA A 338 -23.97 -4.19 -17.77
N ARG A 339 -23.85 -4.97 -16.69
CA ARG A 339 -24.87 -5.21 -15.65
C ARG A 339 -24.29 -5.19 -14.22
N LEU A 340 -23.03 -4.80 -14.07
CA LEU A 340 -22.36 -4.51 -12.80
C LEU A 340 -22.28 -2.99 -12.60
#